data_AF-A0A942BME7-F1
#
_entry.id   AF-A0A942BME7-F1
#
_cell.length_a   1.000
_cell.length_b   1.000
_cell.length_c   1.000
_cell.angle_alpha   90.00
_cell.angle_beta   90.00
_cell.angle_gamma   90.00
#
_symmetry.space_group_name_H-M   'P 1'
#
loop_
_entity.id
_entity.type
_entity.pdbx_description
1 polymer ?
#
loop_
_entity_poly.entity_id
_entity_poly.type
_entity_poly.pdbx_seq_one_letter_code
_entity_poly.pdbx_strand_id
1 'polypeptide(L)'
;MPLSGVGTYIPAIKEFLNHWNTMNIAVGERVTLAGGFGIQDLDAMRQELATAIADVQTRDEKRMETLKDKDALLVQLRERVKQFRAMIAAKMPTSKYRKLSPTLPTFTASEKLQMQSFDVMVATWEMLNQETGIQGYTPPMKLAGGYTLEQAHADLSALKATYVTYTAAVEEAARARKKRIDLMKNVATRLRQYRQAAVAYLPTGHALLDSLPAVAPTGAVDVAAVQMTADWDPMRGAAVLSWTAAPPENHERFEVRYHPGPKYKETEEQVVGSVLKGVLSVITDYGLATPGSVALFRVYNITSDGEEKGSNVVHLERP
;
A
#
# COMPACT_ATOMS: atom_id res chain seq x y z
N MET A 1 24.18 -7.59 -10.49
CA MET A 1 23.31 -7.15 -9.39
C MET A 1 22.71 -8.35 -8.64
N PRO A 2 23.03 -8.53 -7.35
CA PRO A 2 22.43 -9.58 -6.53
C PRO A 2 20.97 -9.25 -6.14
N LEU A 3 20.21 -10.27 -5.75
CA LEU A 3 18.85 -10.10 -5.21
C LEU A 3 18.93 -9.63 -3.75
N SER A 4 18.45 -8.42 -3.45
CA SER A 4 18.37 -7.87 -2.09
C SER A 4 16.99 -7.30 -1.73
N GLY A 5 16.26 -6.75 -2.70
CA GLY A 5 14.94 -6.18 -2.51
C GLY A 5 14.09 -6.26 -3.76
N VAL A 6 12.84 -5.79 -3.71
CA VAL A 6 11.91 -5.89 -4.85
C VAL A 6 12.50 -5.22 -6.11
N GLY A 7 13.20 -4.10 -5.94
CA GLY A 7 13.81 -3.33 -7.04
C GLY A 7 14.92 -4.08 -7.79
N THR A 8 15.60 -5.04 -7.16
CA THR A 8 16.77 -5.71 -7.76
C THR A 8 16.41 -6.91 -8.65
N TYR A 9 15.18 -7.44 -8.54
CA TYR A 9 14.81 -8.67 -9.24
C TYR A 9 14.80 -8.51 -10.77
N ILE A 10 14.16 -7.48 -11.30
CA ILE A 10 14.06 -7.29 -12.76
C ILE A 10 15.43 -7.02 -13.40
N PRO A 11 16.30 -6.13 -12.86
CA PRO A 11 17.66 -5.97 -13.34
C PRO A 11 18.47 -7.26 -13.26
N ALA A 12 18.43 -7.98 -12.14
CA ALA A 12 19.16 -9.24 -11.99
C ALA A 12 18.73 -10.27 -13.05
N ILE A 13 17.43 -10.46 -13.30
CA ILE A 13 16.98 -11.40 -14.34
C ILE A 13 17.54 -11.02 -15.72
N LYS A 14 17.63 -9.71 -16.05
CA LYS A 14 18.22 -9.27 -17.34
C LYS A 14 19.70 -9.64 -17.46
N GLU A 15 20.48 -9.50 -16.39
CA GLU A 15 21.89 -9.93 -16.40
C GLU A 15 22.01 -11.44 -16.65
N PHE A 16 21.17 -12.23 -15.98
CA PHE A 16 21.11 -13.68 -16.19
C PHE A 16 20.69 -14.04 -17.62
N LEU A 17 19.71 -13.34 -18.21
CA LEU A 17 19.31 -13.54 -19.60
C LEU A 17 20.46 -13.25 -20.57
N ASN A 18 21.19 -12.15 -20.35
CA ASN A 18 22.35 -11.79 -21.17
C ASN A 18 23.45 -12.86 -21.06
N HIS A 19 23.77 -13.28 -19.83
CA HIS A 19 24.76 -14.32 -19.60
C HIS A 19 24.36 -15.67 -20.19
N TRP A 20 23.08 -16.06 -20.09
CA TRP A 20 22.55 -17.29 -20.68
C TRP A 20 22.66 -17.28 -22.20
N ASN A 21 22.39 -16.16 -22.86
CA ASN A 21 22.61 -16.04 -24.30
C ASN A 21 24.08 -16.30 -24.68
N THR A 22 25.04 -15.69 -23.96
CA THR A 22 26.47 -15.92 -24.20
C THR A 22 26.87 -17.37 -23.96
N MET A 23 26.31 -18.00 -22.93
CA MET A 23 26.54 -19.40 -22.63
C MET A 23 25.99 -20.34 -23.72
N ASN A 24 24.78 -20.09 -24.26
CA ASN A 24 24.24 -20.88 -25.37
C ASN A 24 25.15 -20.81 -26.62
N ILE A 25 25.75 -19.64 -26.89
CA ILE A 25 26.71 -19.47 -27.98
C ILE A 25 27.99 -20.27 -27.70
N ALA A 26 28.53 -20.20 -26.48
CA ALA A 26 29.77 -20.88 -26.12
C ALA A 26 29.65 -22.41 -26.12
N VAL A 27 28.51 -22.95 -25.66
CA VAL A 27 28.25 -24.39 -25.63
C VAL A 27 27.87 -24.91 -27.03
N GLY A 28 27.31 -24.07 -27.90
CA GLY A 28 26.90 -24.42 -29.25
C GLY A 28 25.52 -25.08 -29.33
N GLU A 29 24.81 -25.22 -28.21
CA GLU A 29 23.45 -25.72 -28.12
C GLU A 29 22.62 -24.93 -27.09
N ARG A 30 21.30 -25.18 -27.08
CA ARG A 30 20.39 -24.54 -26.12
C ARG A 30 20.55 -25.20 -24.76
N VAL A 31 21.14 -24.49 -23.81
CA VAL A 31 21.16 -24.93 -22.42
C VAL A 31 19.77 -24.83 -21.83
N THR A 32 19.33 -25.93 -21.22
CA THR A 32 18.05 -26.05 -20.52
C THR A 32 18.29 -26.50 -19.09
N LEU A 33 17.39 -26.12 -18.19
CA LEU A 33 17.38 -26.56 -16.80
C LEU A 33 16.37 -27.70 -16.62
N ALA A 34 16.30 -28.23 -15.39
CA ALA A 34 15.38 -29.29 -15.03
C ALA A 34 13.93 -28.98 -15.46
N GLY A 35 13.31 -29.95 -16.14
CA GLY A 35 11.95 -29.83 -16.68
C GLY A 35 11.87 -29.13 -18.04
N GLY A 36 12.98 -28.95 -18.76
CA GLY A 36 13.02 -28.29 -20.06
C GLY A 36 12.99 -26.77 -20.01
N PHE A 37 13.18 -26.19 -18.81
CA PHE A 37 13.11 -24.75 -18.60
C PHE A 37 14.30 -24.04 -19.27
N GLY A 38 14.02 -23.17 -20.23
CA GLY A 38 15.02 -22.45 -21.02
C GLY A 38 15.01 -20.94 -20.81
N ILE A 39 15.82 -20.25 -21.61
CA ILE A 39 15.96 -18.78 -21.55
C ILE A 39 14.64 -18.04 -21.83
N GLN A 40 13.79 -18.58 -22.70
CA GLN A 40 12.48 -18.00 -23.02
C GLN A 40 11.54 -18.04 -21.81
N ASP A 41 11.57 -19.13 -21.03
CA ASP A 41 10.79 -19.25 -19.80
C ASP A 41 11.25 -18.25 -18.73
N LEU A 42 12.57 -18.00 -18.64
CA LEU A 42 13.10 -16.98 -17.75
C LEU A 42 12.65 -15.57 -18.14
N ASP A 43 12.62 -15.24 -19.44
CA ASP A 43 12.10 -13.93 -19.88
C ASP A 43 10.58 -13.83 -19.64
N ALA A 44 9.82 -14.90 -19.84
CA ALA A 44 8.40 -14.94 -19.48
C ALA A 44 8.19 -14.69 -17.98
N MET A 45 8.98 -15.32 -17.10
CA MET A 45 8.96 -15.05 -15.65
C MET A 45 9.33 -13.60 -15.32
N ARG A 46 10.26 -12.99 -16.06
CA ARG A 46 10.60 -11.56 -15.90
C ARG A 46 9.40 -10.67 -16.18
N GLN A 47 8.69 -10.94 -17.29
CA GLN A 47 7.50 -10.18 -17.69
C GLN A 47 6.34 -10.39 -16.71
N GLU A 48 6.13 -11.62 -16.23
CA GLU A 48 5.13 -11.93 -15.23
C GLU A 48 5.43 -11.23 -13.90
N LEU A 49 6.68 -11.23 -13.45
CA LEU A 49 7.09 -10.54 -12.22
C LEU A 49 6.92 -9.02 -12.37
N ALA A 50 7.28 -8.43 -13.51
CA ALA A 50 7.08 -7.01 -13.76
C ALA A 50 5.58 -6.64 -13.70
N THR A 51 4.73 -7.47 -14.31
CA THR A 51 3.26 -7.32 -14.23
C THR A 51 2.76 -7.43 -12.79
N ALA A 52 3.25 -8.40 -12.03
CA ALA A 52 2.88 -8.57 -10.61
C ALA A 52 3.34 -7.39 -9.74
N ILE A 53 4.51 -6.80 -10.00
CA ILE A 53 4.96 -5.59 -9.28
C ILE A 53 3.98 -4.43 -9.55
N ALA A 54 3.59 -4.20 -10.81
CA ALA A 54 2.65 -3.15 -11.18
C ALA A 54 1.21 -3.39 -10.66
N ASP A 55 0.75 -4.64 -10.64
CA ASP A 55 -0.56 -4.99 -10.09
C ASP A 55 -0.62 -4.69 -8.59
N VAL A 56 0.44 -5.00 -7.83
CA VAL A 56 0.46 -4.68 -6.40
C VAL A 56 0.30 -3.17 -6.15
N GLN A 57 1.02 -2.34 -6.90
CA GLN A 57 0.88 -0.89 -6.81
C GLN A 57 -0.56 -0.44 -7.09
N THR A 58 -1.14 -0.92 -8.19
CA THR A 58 -2.53 -0.63 -8.58
C THR A 58 -3.52 -1.01 -7.47
N ARG A 59 -3.36 -2.20 -6.85
CA ARG A 59 -4.25 -2.66 -5.78
C ARG A 59 -4.08 -1.87 -4.49
N ASP A 60 -2.87 -1.46 -4.14
CA ASP A 60 -2.64 -0.61 -2.97
C ASP A 60 -3.18 0.81 -3.18
N GLU A 61 -3.06 1.38 -4.37
CA GLU A 61 -3.71 2.65 -4.74
C GLU A 61 -5.22 2.55 -4.62
N LYS A 62 -5.83 1.47 -5.13
CA LYS A 62 -7.28 1.24 -5.00
C LYS A 62 -7.73 1.09 -3.55
N ARG A 63 -6.94 0.39 -2.72
CA ARG A 63 -7.18 0.26 -1.28
C ARG A 63 -7.17 1.62 -0.58
N MET A 64 -6.25 2.51 -0.96
CA MET A 64 -6.18 3.86 -0.39
C MET A 64 -7.34 4.75 -0.83
N GLU A 65 -7.70 4.71 -2.11
CA GLU A 65 -8.86 5.45 -2.65
C GLU A 65 -10.14 5.05 -1.91
N THR A 66 -10.42 3.75 -1.83
CA THR A 66 -11.62 3.23 -1.15
C THR A 66 -11.63 3.54 0.35
N LEU A 67 -10.45 3.63 1.00
CA LEU A 67 -10.35 4.10 2.38
C LEU A 67 -10.72 5.60 2.50
N LYS A 68 -10.24 6.45 1.58
CA LYS A 68 -10.58 7.88 1.55
C LYS A 68 -12.10 8.06 1.41
N ASP A 69 -12.73 7.34 0.49
CA ASP A 69 -14.18 7.41 0.27
C ASP A 69 -14.97 6.99 1.52
N LYS A 70 -14.54 5.90 2.16
CA LYS A 70 -15.16 5.37 3.38
C LYS A 70 -15.14 6.42 4.49
N ASP A 71 -13.98 7.00 4.74
CA ASP A 71 -13.81 7.94 5.84
C ASP A 71 -14.46 9.30 5.55
N ALA A 72 -14.52 9.73 4.29
CA ALA A 72 -15.28 10.91 3.87
C ALA A 72 -16.79 10.76 4.20
N LEU A 73 -17.37 9.61 3.86
CA LEU A 73 -18.77 9.29 4.18
C LEU A 73 -18.99 9.17 5.70
N LEU A 74 -18.02 8.61 6.44
CA LEU A 74 -18.07 8.57 7.90
C LEU A 74 -18.10 9.97 8.50
N VAL A 75 -17.22 10.88 8.08
CA VAL A 75 -17.22 12.28 8.55
C VAL A 75 -18.57 12.93 8.29
N GLN A 76 -19.11 12.78 7.07
CA GLN A 76 -20.41 13.33 6.69
C GLN A 76 -21.53 12.81 7.58
N LEU A 77 -21.68 11.50 7.73
CA LEU A 77 -22.76 10.90 8.52
C LEU A 77 -22.63 11.21 10.02
N ARG A 78 -21.42 11.32 10.56
CA ARG A 78 -21.20 11.76 11.95
C ARG A 78 -21.73 13.17 12.18
N GLU A 79 -21.48 14.08 11.26
CA GLU A 79 -22.01 15.44 11.36
C GLU A 79 -23.55 15.45 11.27
N ARG A 80 -24.14 14.57 10.45
CA ARG A 80 -25.61 14.40 10.42
C ARG A 80 -26.16 13.84 11.73
N VAL A 81 -25.49 12.88 12.35
CA VAL A 81 -25.87 12.39 13.70
C VAL A 81 -25.82 13.53 14.72
N LYS A 82 -24.79 14.37 14.70
CA LYS A 82 -24.67 15.53 15.59
C LYS A 82 -25.83 16.51 15.39
N GLN A 83 -26.15 16.85 14.14
CA GLN A 83 -27.27 17.74 13.79
C GLN A 83 -28.62 17.14 14.22
N PHE A 84 -28.83 15.84 13.98
CA PHE A 84 -30.04 15.13 14.38
C PHE A 84 -30.25 15.14 15.89
N ARG A 85 -29.20 14.84 16.66
CA ARG A 85 -29.20 14.90 18.13
C ARG A 85 -29.54 16.30 18.64
N ALA A 86 -28.90 17.33 18.06
CA ALA A 86 -29.14 18.72 18.43
C ALA A 86 -30.58 19.16 18.14
N MET A 87 -31.14 18.74 17.00
CA MET A 87 -32.52 19.03 16.63
C MET A 87 -33.52 18.41 17.63
N ILE A 88 -33.33 17.14 17.99
CA ILE A 88 -34.18 16.47 19.00
C ILE A 88 -34.09 17.21 20.34
N ALA A 89 -32.88 17.55 20.79
CA ALA A 89 -32.67 18.23 22.05
C ALA A 89 -33.32 19.63 22.08
N ALA A 90 -33.27 20.37 20.97
CA ALA A 90 -33.78 21.73 20.89
C ALA A 90 -35.30 21.80 20.70
N LYS A 91 -35.86 20.97 19.82
CA LYS A 91 -37.29 21.04 19.45
C LYS A 91 -38.17 20.15 20.32
N MET A 92 -37.61 19.08 20.88
CA MET A 92 -38.38 18.03 21.54
C MET A 92 -37.72 17.54 22.84
N PRO A 93 -37.37 18.46 23.76
CA PRO A 93 -36.52 18.17 24.92
C PRO A 93 -37.12 17.14 25.90
N THR A 94 -38.44 17.01 25.93
CA THR A 94 -39.19 16.10 26.83
C THR A 94 -39.74 14.86 26.12
N SER A 95 -39.52 14.72 24.81
CA SER A 95 -40.07 13.61 24.03
C SER A 95 -39.36 12.27 24.31
N LYS A 96 -40.06 11.17 24.01
CA LYS A 96 -39.49 9.80 24.02
C LYS A 96 -38.25 9.69 23.11
N TYR A 97 -38.21 10.45 22.02
CA TYR A 97 -37.13 10.42 21.02
C TYR A 97 -35.78 10.91 21.56
N ARG A 98 -35.76 11.69 22.64
CA ARG A 98 -34.50 12.09 23.28
C ARG A 98 -33.75 10.88 23.85
N LYS A 99 -34.46 9.88 24.38
CA LYS A 99 -33.88 8.63 24.89
C LYS A 99 -33.48 7.67 23.76
N LEU A 100 -34.12 7.79 22.60
CA LEU A 100 -33.82 7.01 21.39
C LEU A 100 -32.75 7.66 20.51
N SER A 101 -32.20 8.80 20.93
CA SER A 101 -31.22 9.53 20.14
C SER A 101 -29.95 8.70 19.94
N PRO A 102 -29.45 8.55 18.71
CA PRO A 102 -28.30 7.70 18.42
C PRO A 102 -27.05 8.18 19.17
N THR A 103 -26.21 7.25 19.60
CA THR A 103 -24.86 7.56 20.10
C THR A 103 -24.03 8.13 18.95
N LEU A 104 -23.24 9.19 19.21
CA LEU A 104 -22.26 9.67 18.23
C LEU A 104 -21.07 8.71 18.27
N PRO A 105 -20.78 7.94 17.21
CA PRO A 105 -19.64 7.02 17.24
C PRO A 105 -18.32 7.80 17.40
N THR A 106 -17.21 7.15 17.72
CA THR A 106 -15.85 7.72 17.55
C THR A 106 -15.27 7.31 16.19
N PHE A 107 -14.25 8.02 15.68
CA PHE A 107 -13.60 7.63 14.42
C PHE A 107 -12.94 6.25 14.52
N THR A 108 -12.49 5.88 15.72
CA THR A 108 -11.87 4.60 16.05
C THR A 108 -12.86 3.50 16.42
N ALA A 109 -14.17 3.79 16.44
CA ALA A 109 -15.17 2.78 16.75
C ALA A 109 -15.19 1.69 15.66
N SER A 110 -15.41 0.43 16.06
CA SER A 110 -15.57 -0.67 15.11
C SER A 110 -16.71 -0.39 14.12
N GLU A 111 -16.58 -0.89 12.89
CA GLU A 111 -17.61 -0.78 11.84
C GLU A 111 -19.02 -1.09 12.37
N LYS A 112 -19.18 -2.20 13.11
CA LYS A 112 -20.46 -2.60 13.71
C LYS A 112 -21.11 -1.48 14.55
N LEU A 113 -20.33 -0.84 15.42
CA LEU A 113 -20.81 0.23 16.30
C LEU A 113 -21.12 1.51 15.52
N GLN A 114 -20.34 1.79 14.47
CA GLN A 114 -20.60 2.91 13.57
C GLN A 114 -21.92 2.70 12.80
N MET A 115 -22.09 1.54 12.15
CA MET A 115 -23.30 1.19 11.41
C MET A 115 -24.53 1.24 12.30
N GLN A 116 -24.46 0.60 13.48
CA GLN A 116 -25.57 0.60 14.44
C GLN A 116 -26.00 2.02 14.83
N SER A 117 -25.05 2.94 15.02
CA SER A 117 -25.36 4.33 15.36
C SER A 117 -26.11 5.05 14.23
N PHE A 118 -25.72 4.81 12.97
CA PHE A 118 -26.38 5.41 11.81
C PHE A 118 -27.74 4.78 11.52
N ASP A 119 -27.87 3.46 11.65
CA ASP A 119 -29.15 2.75 11.54
C ASP A 119 -30.16 3.27 12.58
N VAL A 120 -29.72 3.45 13.84
CA VAL A 120 -30.56 4.03 14.91
C VAL A 120 -30.98 5.46 14.59
N MET A 121 -30.09 6.29 14.02
CA MET A 121 -30.44 7.64 13.59
C MET A 121 -31.59 7.61 12.59
N VAL A 122 -31.44 6.83 11.52
CA VAL A 122 -32.41 6.77 10.42
C VAL A 122 -33.75 6.18 10.89
N ALA A 123 -33.73 5.09 11.65
CA ALA A 123 -34.95 4.49 12.22
C ALA A 123 -35.68 5.46 13.18
N THR A 124 -34.93 6.20 13.99
CA THR A 124 -35.52 7.20 14.90
C THR A 124 -36.13 8.36 14.13
N TRP A 125 -35.47 8.79 13.06
CA TRP A 125 -35.98 9.85 12.17
C TRP A 125 -37.25 9.41 11.44
N GLU A 126 -37.29 8.18 10.92
CA GLU A 126 -38.50 7.59 10.33
C GLU A 126 -39.68 7.63 11.30
N MET A 127 -39.48 7.12 12.51
CA MET A 127 -40.53 7.14 13.54
C MET A 127 -40.98 8.56 13.87
N LEU A 128 -40.06 9.53 13.86
CA LEU A 128 -40.36 10.92 14.15
C LEU A 128 -41.14 11.61 13.02
N ASN A 129 -40.86 11.27 11.75
CA ASN A 129 -41.57 11.82 10.60
C ASN A 129 -43.03 11.34 10.51
N GLN A 130 -43.40 10.27 11.22
CA GLN A 130 -44.77 9.76 11.31
C GLN A 130 -45.54 10.30 12.52
N GLU A 131 -44.87 10.93 13.48
CA GLU A 131 -45.50 11.39 14.71
C GLU A 131 -46.18 12.74 14.51
N THR A 132 -47.42 12.85 14.99
CA THR A 132 -48.21 14.08 14.95
C THR A 132 -48.51 14.56 16.37
N GLY A 133 -48.76 15.86 16.55
CA GLY A 133 -49.14 16.41 17.87
C GLY A 133 -47.99 16.68 18.84
N ILE A 134 -46.72 16.54 18.43
CA ILE A 134 -45.59 17.06 19.22
C ILE A 134 -45.57 18.59 19.14
N GLN A 135 -45.76 19.26 20.28
CA GLN A 135 -45.73 20.71 20.36
C GLN A 135 -44.38 21.27 19.85
N GLY A 136 -44.41 22.24 18.94
CA GLY A 136 -43.21 22.89 18.40
C GLY A 136 -42.47 22.09 17.31
N TYR A 137 -43.04 20.96 16.87
CA TYR A 137 -42.53 20.14 15.78
C TYR A 137 -43.61 19.93 14.71
N THR A 138 -43.18 19.98 13.44
CA THR A 138 -44.05 19.67 12.30
C THR A 138 -43.27 18.76 11.36
N PRO A 139 -43.74 17.52 11.11
CA PRO A 139 -43.11 16.63 10.14
C PRO A 139 -43.32 17.14 8.69
N PRO A 140 -42.43 16.81 7.74
CA PRO A 140 -41.21 16.02 7.93
C PRO A 140 -40.05 16.86 8.49
N MET A 141 -39.27 16.27 9.38
CA MET A 141 -38.05 16.90 9.87
C MET A 141 -37.01 17.00 8.76
N LYS A 142 -36.36 18.16 8.65
CA LYS A 142 -35.18 18.40 7.82
C LYS A 142 -34.02 18.87 8.70
N LEU A 143 -32.80 18.45 8.38
CA LEU A 143 -31.59 18.97 9.02
C LEU A 143 -31.06 20.20 8.27
N ALA A 144 -29.95 20.75 8.76
CA ALA A 144 -29.32 21.93 8.19
C ALA A 144 -29.04 21.77 6.68
N GLY A 145 -29.30 22.84 5.92
CA GLY A 145 -29.16 22.82 4.46
C GLY A 145 -30.28 22.07 3.72
N GLY A 146 -31.38 21.72 4.40
CA GLY A 146 -32.50 21.00 3.80
C GLY A 146 -32.30 19.49 3.70
N TYR A 147 -31.29 18.95 4.40
CA TYR A 147 -30.93 17.52 4.34
C TYR A 147 -32.08 16.63 4.84
N THR A 148 -32.50 15.70 4.00
CA THR A 148 -33.72 14.88 4.19
C THR A 148 -33.40 13.48 4.72
N LEU A 149 -34.43 12.77 5.17
CA LEU A 149 -34.34 11.37 5.56
C LEU A 149 -33.96 10.46 4.39
N GLU A 150 -34.44 10.75 3.18
CA GLU A 150 -34.10 9.99 1.97
C GLU A 150 -32.59 10.11 1.65
N GLN A 151 -32.02 11.31 1.81
CA GLN A 151 -30.58 11.52 1.67
C GLN A 151 -29.79 10.79 2.77
N ALA A 152 -30.31 10.72 4.00
CA ALA A 152 -29.70 9.93 5.07
C ALA A 152 -29.64 8.43 4.74
N HIS A 153 -30.72 7.88 4.18
CA HIS A 153 -30.74 6.50 3.69
C HIS A 153 -29.77 6.25 2.54
N ALA A 154 -29.68 7.18 1.59
CA ALA A 154 -28.74 7.10 0.47
C ALA A 154 -27.29 7.10 0.96
N ASP A 155 -26.92 8.04 1.84
CA ASP A 155 -25.58 8.15 2.41
C ASP A 155 -25.21 6.91 3.24
N LEU A 156 -26.16 6.38 4.04
CA LEU A 156 -25.94 5.17 4.81
C LEU A 156 -25.75 3.92 3.93
N SER A 157 -26.55 3.81 2.87
CA SER A 157 -26.40 2.72 1.89
C SER A 157 -25.07 2.82 1.14
N ALA A 158 -24.66 4.03 0.76
CA ALA A 158 -23.36 4.29 0.16
C ALA A 158 -22.22 3.89 1.11
N LEU A 159 -22.29 4.28 2.38
CA LEU A 159 -21.27 3.92 3.37
C LEU A 159 -21.15 2.40 3.54
N LYS A 160 -22.28 1.68 3.64
CA LYS A 160 -22.29 0.21 3.70
C LYS A 160 -21.63 -0.42 2.47
N ALA A 161 -21.93 0.09 1.27
CA ALA A 161 -21.30 -0.36 0.03
C ALA A 161 -19.77 -0.11 0.04
N THR A 162 -19.34 1.07 0.49
CA THR A 162 -17.91 1.41 0.56
C THR A 162 -17.15 0.53 1.55
N TYR A 163 -17.75 0.11 2.66
CA TYR A 163 -17.14 -0.87 3.57
C TYR A 163 -16.85 -2.21 2.90
N VAL A 164 -17.80 -2.71 2.09
CA VAL A 164 -17.61 -3.93 1.30
C VAL A 164 -16.49 -3.75 0.27
N THR A 165 -16.50 -2.63 -0.46
CA THR A 165 -15.47 -2.33 -1.46
C THR A 165 -14.08 -2.19 -0.83
N TYR A 166 -13.97 -1.49 0.30
CA TYR A 166 -12.71 -1.34 1.03
C TYR A 166 -12.17 -2.69 1.51
N THR A 167 -13.03 -3.54 2.08
CA THR A 167 -12.63 -4.89 2.53
C THR A 167 -12.11 -5.73 1.37
N ALA A 168 -12.82 -5.73 0.23
CA ALA A 168 -12.37 -6.41 -0.98
C ALA A 168 -11.01 -5.87 -1.47
N ALA A 169 -10.81 -4.55 -1.48
CA ALA A 169 -9.55 -3.93 -1.90
C ALA A 169 -8.37 -4.29 -0.98
N VAL A 170 -8.60 -4.38 0.35
CA VAL A 170 -7.59 -4.84 1.32
C VAL A 170 -7.15 -6.27 0.99
N GLU A 171 -8.09 -7.17 0.75
CA GLU A 171 -7.78 -8.55 0.42
C GLU A 171 -7.10 -8.71 -0.94
N GLU A 172 -7.55 -7.98 -1.96
CA GLU A 172 -6.94 -7.98 -3.28
C GLU A 172 -5.48 -7.53 -3.23
N ALA A 173 -5.20 -6.44 -2.50
CA ALA A 173 -3.83 -5.96 -2.30
C ALA A 173 -2.96 -7.00 -1.57
N ALA A 174 -3.51 -7.69 -0.57
CA ALA A 174 -2.81 -8.77 0.12
C ALA A 174 -2.52 -9.97 -0.79
N ARG A 175 -3.50 -10.38 -1.63
CA ARG A 175 -3.33 -11.45 -2.62
C ARG A 175 -2.28 -11.10 -3.67
N ALA A 176 -2.29 -9.87 -4.18
CA ALA A 176 -1.30 -9.40 -5.15
C ALA A 176 0.12 -9.44 -4.56
N ARG A 177 0.30 -8.95 -3.32
CA ARG A 177 1.60 -9.02 -2.62
C ARG A 177 2.09 -10.46 -2.47
N LYS A 178 1.21 -11.38 -2.06
CA LYS A 178 1.54 -12.80 -1.94
C LYS A 178 1.99 -13.39 -3.27
N LYS A 179 1.24 -13.14 -4.36
CA LYS A 179 1.59 -13.61 -5.71
C LYS A 179 2.98 -13.11 -6.13
N ARG A 180 3.27 -11.82 -5.95
CA ARG A 180 4.59 -11.25 -6.23
C ARG A 180 5.70 -11.96 -5.46
N ILE A 181 5.51 -12.16 -4.15
CA ILE A 181 6.50 -12.84 -3.29
C ILE A 181 6.76 -14.28 -3.76
N ASP A 182 5.71 -15.01 -4.11
CA ASP A 182 5.85 -16.39 -4.58
C ASP A 182 6.57 -16.45 -5.94
N LEU A 183 6.29 -15.51 -6.85
CA LEU A 183 7.05 -15.35 -8.10
C LEU A 183 8.53 -15.02 -7.84
N MET A 184 8.84 -14.12 -6.91
CA MET A 184 10.21 -13.78 -6.52
C MET A 184 10.97 -15.01 -6.01
N LYS A 185 10.33 -15.87 -5.20
CA LYS A 185 10.95 -17.13 -4.73
C LYS A 185 11.22 -18.10 -5.89
N ASN A 186 10.28 -18.20 -6.82
CA ASN A 186 10.43 -19.04 -8.00
C ASN A 186 11.60 -18.55 -8.88
N VAL A 187 11.68 -17.24 -9.15
CA VAL A 187 12.81 -16.64 -9.87
C VAL A 187 14.12 -16.97 -9.17
N ALA A 188 14.26 -16.67 -7.87
CA ALA A 188 15.49 -16.92 -7.13
C ALA A 188 15.93 -18.40 -7.15
N THR A 189 14.97 -19.32 -7.26
CA THR A 189 15.25 -20.75 -7.41
C THR A 189 15.78 -21.07 -8.81
N ARG A 190 15.16 -20.53 -9.87
CA ARG A 190 15.62 -20.72 -11.26
C ARG A 190 16.99 -20.11 -11.51
N LEU A 191 17.28 -18.93 -10.96
CA LEU A 191 18.60 -18.31 -11.09
C LEU A 191 19.71 -19.15 -10.40
N ARG A 192 19.41 -19.78 -9.26
CA ARG A 192 20.36 -20.72 -8.62
C ARG A 192 20.58 -21.99 -9.45
N GLN A 193 19.52 -22.56 -10.01
CA GLN A 193 19.62 -23.71 -10.91
C GLN A 193 20.45 -23.38 -12.14
N TYR A 194 20.26 -22.19 -12.72
CA TYR A 194 21.06 -21.72 -13.83
C TYR A 194 22.55 -21.68 -13.51
N ARG A 195 22.92 -21.12 -12.34
CA ARG A 195 24.34 -21.11 -11.91
C ARG A 195 24.94 -22.50 -11.81
N GLN A 196 24.19 -23.46 -11.27
CA GLN A 196 24.64 -24.86 -11.18
C GLN A 196 24.80 -25.48 -12.57
N ALA A 197 23.88 -25.20 -13.49
CA ALA A 197 23.99 -25.67 -14.87
C ALA A 197 25.22 -25.09 -15.57
N ALA A 198 25.49 -23.79 -15.43
CA ALA A 198 26.66 -23.15 -16.03
C ALA A 198 27.98 -23.84 -15.63
N VAL A 199 28.13 -24.20 -14.35
CA VAL A 199 29.29 -24.95 -13.83
C VAL A 199 29.39 -26.36 -14.42
N ALA A 200 28.25 -27.00 -14.73
CA ALA A 200 28.24 -28.34 -15.32
C ALA A 200 28.56 -28.34 -16.83
N TYR A 201 28.14 -27.30 -17.56
CA TYR A 201 28.34 -27.20 -19.01
C TYR A 201 29.73 -26.69 -19.39
N LEU A 202 30.35 -25.86 -18.56
CA LEU A 202 31.60 -25.18 -18.89
C LEU A 202 32.79 -25.84 -18.17
N PRO A 203 33.95 -25.97 -18.84
CA PRO A 203 35.15 -26.47 -18.19
C PRO A 203 35.66 -25.50 -17.12
N THR A 204 36.36 -26.02 -16.10
CA THR A 204 36.98 -25.20 -15.07
C THR A 204 37.95 -24.18 -15.68
N GLY A 205 37.87 -22.91 -15.22
CA GLY A 205 38.69 -21.81 -15.74
C GLY A 205 38.13 -21.13 -16.99
N HIS A 206 36.94 -21.52 -17.46
CA HIS A 206 36.26 -20.81 -18.56
C HIS A 206 35.82 -19.42 -18.11
N ALA A 207 36.09 -18.37 -18.91
CA ALA A 207 35.81 -16.97 -18.54
C ALA A 207 34.33 -16.67 -18.18
N LEU A 208 33.38 -17.43 -18.73
CA LEU A 208 31.95 -17.33 -18.38
C LEU A 208 31.61 -17.85 -16.96
N LEU A 209 32.48 -18.66 -16.35
CA LEU A 209 32.31 -19.01 -14.94
C LEU A 209 32.70 -17.83 -14.03
N ASP A 210 33.67 -17.03 -14.45
CA ASP A 210 34.14 -15.84 -13.71
C ASP A 210 33.14 -14.68 -13.80
N SER A 211 32.41 -14.56 -14.92
CA SER A 211 31.39 -13.52 -15.13
C SER A 211 29.96 -13.95 -14.74
N LEU A 212 29.82 -15.09 -14.05
CA LEU A 212 28.52 -15.66 -13.70
C LEU A 212 27.74 -14.74 -12.74
N PRO A 213 26.56 -14.20 -13.12
CA PRO A 213 25.82 -13.24 -12.30
C PRO A 213 25.44 -13.82 -10.93
N ALA A 214 25.65 -13.04 -9.87
CA ALA A 214 25.35 -13.46 -8.49
C ALA A 214 23.84 -13.47 -8.22
N VAL A 215 23.34 -14.50 -7.52
CA VAL A 215 21.93 -14.53 -7.08
C VAL A 215 21.74 -13.75 -5.78
N ALA A 216 22.71 -13.80 -4.88
CA ALA A 216 22.68 -13.13 -3.59
C ALA A 216 23.98 -12.32 -3.43
N PRO A 217 24.00 -11.29 -2.57
CA PRO A 217 25.19 -10.50 -2.34
C PRO A 217 26.34 -11.40 -1.87
N THR A 218 27.52 -11.28 -2.49
CA THR A 218 28.69 -12.13 -2.21
C THR A 218 29.56 -11.60 -1.07
N GLY A 219 29.06 -10.64 -0.28
CA GLY A 219 29.77 -10.03 0.84
C GLY A 219 28.86 -9.08 1.63
N ALA A 220 29.44 -8.33 2.56
CA ALA A 220 28.74 -7.21 3.19
C ALA A 220 28.48 -6.14 2.12
N VAL A 221 27.22 -5.68 2.05
CA VAL A 221 26.83 -4.56 1.18
C VAL A 221 27.55 -3.30 1.67
N ASP A 222 28.48 -2.76 0.87
CA ASP A 222 29.26 -1.56 1.19
C ASP A 222 28.50 -0.28 0.82
N VAL A 223 27.19 -0.29 1.11
CA VAL A 223 26.31 0.85 0.89
C VAL A 223 25.96 1.41 2.25
N ALA A 224 26.35 2.66 2.49
CA ALA A 224 26.00 3.35 3.72
C ALA A 224 24.48 3.55 3.81
N ALA A 225 23.92 3.14 4.94
CA ALA A 225 22.54 3.45 5.28
C ALA A 225 22.39 4.95 5.58
N VAL A 226 21.29 5.53 5.12
CA VAL A 226 20.89 6.89 5.53
C VAL A 226 19.98 6.82 6.76
N GLN A 227 19.88 7.92 7.51
CA GLN A 227 18.88 8.07 8.56
C GLN A 227 17.71 8.88 8.02
N MET A 228 16.50 8.37 8.19
CA MET A 228 15.27 8.99 7.73
C MET A 228 14.43 9.48 8.91
N THR A 229 13.78 10.61 8.71
CA THR A 229 12.75 11.18 9.58
C THR A 229 11.48 11.47 8.76
N ALA A 230 10.34 11.56 9.43
CA ALA A 230 9.07 11.89 8.81
C ALA A 230 8.22 12.71 9.76
N ASP A 231 7.59 13.76 9.23
CA ASP A 231 6.64 14.59 9.95
C ASP A 231 5.39 14.82 9.09
N TRP A 232 4.22 14.92 9.73
CA TRP A 232 2.99 15.29 9.03
C TRP A 232 2.89 16.81 8.89
N ASP A 233 2.73 17.30 7.66
CA ASP A 233 2.47 18.70 7.37
C ASP A 233 0.95 18.93 7.18
N PRO A 234 0.25 19.55 8.15
CA PRO A 234 -1.19 19.76 8.07
C PRO A 234 -1.58 20.80 7.01
N MET A 235 -0.69 21.72 6.63
CA MET A 235 -0.99 22.72 5.59
C MET A 235 -0.97 22.08 4.21
N ARG A 236 -0.06 21.13 4.00
CA ARG A 236 0.03 20.37 2.74
C ARG A 236 -0.87 19.15 2.70
N GLY A 237 -1.32 18.68 3.86
CA GLY A 237 -2.09 17.44 3.97
C GLY A 237 -1.30 16.21 3.55
N ALA A 238 0.00 16.21 3.83
CA ALA A 238 0.93 15.16 3.40
C ALA A 238 2.08 14.99 4.41
N ALA A 239 2.76 13.85 4.36
CA ALA A 239 4.01 13.63 5.07
C ALA A 239 5.17 14.30 4.35
N VAL A 240 6.07 14.90 5.13
CA VAL A 240 7.39 15.36 4.68
C VAL A 240 8.40 14.33 5.18
N LEU A 241 8.93 13.53 4.26
CA LEU A 241 9.99 12.56 4.53
C LEU A 241 11.32 13.21 4.21
N SER A 242 12.29 13.13 5.12
CA SER A 242 13.63 13.68 4.93
C SER A 242 14.70 12.70 5.39
N TRP A 243 15.91 12.76 4.83
CA TRP A 243 17.00 11.87 5.22
C TRP A 243 18.37 12.51 5.10
N THR A 244 19.36 11.90 5.77
CA THR A 244 20.76 12.32 5.68
C THR A 244 21.35 12.03 4.30
N ALA A 245 22.27 12.87 3.83
CA ALA A 245 23.02 12.59 2.62
C ALA A 245 23.78 11.26 2.73
N ALA A 246 23.82 10.50 1.64
CA ALA A 246 24.71 9.36 1.50
C ALA A 246 26.14 9.86 1.23
N PRO A 247 27.18 9.10 1.61
CA PRO A 247 28.54 9.34 1.16
C PRO A 247 28.59 9.49 -0.38
N PRO A 248 29.44 10.38 -0.91
CA PRO A 248 29.37 10.78 -2.32
C PRO A 248 29.78 9.66 -3.29
N GLU A 249 30.51 8.66 -2.83
CA GLU A 249 31.03 7.56 -3.63
C GLU A 249 29.91 6.58 -3.98
N ASN A 250 29.75 6.32 -5.28
CA ASN A 250 28.83 5.34 -5.88
C ASN A 250 27.33 5.51 -5.65
N HIS A 251 26.85 6.53 -4.93
CA HIS A 251 25.41 6.84 -4.83
C HIS A 251 24.82 7.32 -6.17
N GLU A 252 23.74 6.67 -6.63
CA GLU A 252 23.02 7.02 -7.85
C GLU A 252 21.67 7.70 -7.55
N ARG A 253 20.83 7.06 -6.71
CA ARG A 253 19.49 7.54 -6.39
C ARG A 253 19.01 7.07 -5.02
N PHE A 254 17.96 7.72 -4.52
CA PHE A 254 17.19 7.26 -3.37
C PHE A 254 15.86 6.69 -3.82
N GLU A 255 15.40 5.65 -3.14
CA GLU A 255 14.08 5.07 -3.35
C GLU A 255 13.30 5.02 -2.04
N VAL A 256 12.18 5.73 -1.99
CA VAL A 256 11.28 5.74 -0.84
C VAL A 256 10.33 4.55 -0.98
N ARG A 257 10.29 3.70 0.04
CA ARG A 257 9.44 2.52 0.07
C ARG A 257 8.48 2.52 1.26
N TYR A 258 7.25 2.10 1.02
CA TYR A 258 6.14 2.04 1.97
C TYR A 258 5.74 0.60 2.29
N HIS A 259 5.25 0.35 3.51
CA HIS A 259 4.60 -0.90 3.90
C HIS A 259 3.23 -0.63 4.56
N PRO A 260 2.15 -1.33 4.14
CA PRO A 260 0.77 -1.08 4.63
C PRO A 260 0.39 -1.80 5.94
N GLY A 261 1.33 -2.46 6.61
CA GLY A 261 1.05 -3.23 7.81
C GLY A 261 1.64 -2.64 9.09
N PRO A 262 1.32 -3.24 10.25
CA PRO A 262 1.79 -2.77 11.56
C PRO A 262 3.28 -3.04 11.81
N LYS A 263 3.91 -3.85 10.96
CA LYS A 263 5.33 -4.19 11.05
C LYS A 263 5.93 -4.24 9.66
N TYR A 264 7.01 -3.48 9.47
CA TYR A 264 7.70 -3.39 8.19
C TYR A 264 8.25 -4.75 7.76
N LYS A 265 8.01 -5.10 6.50
CA LYS A 265 8.58 -6.28 5.85
C LYS A 265 9.05 -5.91 4.45
N GLU A 266 10.35 -6.06 4.21
CA GLU A 266 11.00 -5.70 2.94
C GLU A 266 10.39 -6.46 1.75
N THR A 267 9.89 -7.69 1.97
CA THR A 267 9.26 -8.49 0.91
C THR A 267 7.89 -7.96 0.47
N GLU A 268 7.21 -7.19 1.32
CA GLU A 268 5.86 -6.67 1.11
C GLU A 268 5.85 -5.18 0.77
N GLU A 269 7.01 -4.52 0.78
CA GLU A 269 7.15 -3.09 0.52
C GLU A 269 6.79 -2.71 -0.91
N GLN A 270 6.41 -1.45 -1.10
CA GLN A 270 6.10 -0.81 -2.38
C GLN A 270 6.95 0.43 -2.58
N VAL A 271 7.31 0.71 -3.82
CA VAL A 271 7.97 1.96 -4.16
C VAL A 271 6.94 3.09 -4.16
N VAL A 272 7.19 4.11 -3.35
CA VAL A 272 6.39 5.36 -3.32
C VAL A 272 6.93 6.35 -4.35
N GLY A 273 8.25 6.38 -4.50
CA GLY A 273 8.92 7.22 -5.47
C GLY A 273 10.43 7.04 -5.43
N SER A 274 11.07 7.44 -6.51
CA SER A 274 12.53 7.48 -6.61
C SER A 274 12.95 8.93 -6.84
N VAL A 275 14.01 9.36 -6.17
CA VAL A 275 14.58 10.70 -6.34
C VAL A 275 16.06 10.61 -6.68
N LEU A 276 16.50 11.49 -7.57
CA LEU A 276 17.90 11.54 -8.01
C LEU A 276 18.82 12.01 -6.86
N LYS A 277 20.12 11.74 -7.03
CA LYS A 277 21.17 12.27 -6.16
C LYS A 277 21.01 13.77 -5.90
N GLY A 278 21.19 14.15 -4.64
CA GLY A 278 21.08 15.55 -4.17
C GLY A 278 19.71 15.95 -3.66
N VAL A 279 18.66 15.15 -3.90
CA VAL A 279 17.34 15.35 -3.29
C VAL A 279 17.27 14.55 -1.99
N LEU A 280 17.05 15.24 -0.87
CA LEU A 280 17.07 14.65 0.49
C LEU A 280 15.71 14.69 1.18
N SER A 281 14.64 15.00 0.43
CA SER A 281 13.29 15.04 0.95
C SER A 281 12.26 14.70 -0.11
N VAL A 282 11.15 14.07 0.28
CA VAL A 282 9.96 13.90 -0.55
C VAL A 282 8.71 14.24 0.25
N ILE A 283 7.67 14.68 -0.45
CA ILE A 283 6.34 14.91 0.12
C ILE A 283 5.40 13.82 -0.41
N THR A 284 4.66 13.16 0.47
CA THR A 284 3.75 12.08 0.07
C THR A 284 2.59 11.92 1.05
N ASP A 285 1.39 11.60 0.55
CA ASP A 285 0.25 11.16 1.36
C ASP A 285 0.04 9.64 1.26
N TYR A 286 0.99 8.91 0.65
CA TYR A 286 0.86 7.48 0.38
C TYR A 286 0.73 6.70 1.71
N GLY A 287 -0.36 5.95 1.86
CA GLY A 287 -0.68 5.23 3.10
C GLY A 287 -1.19 6.12 4.24
N LEU A 288 -1.37 7.42 4.03
CA LEU A 288 -1.80 8.42 5.02
C LEU A 288 -3.10 9.12 4.59
N ALA A 289 -3.98 8.34 3.99
CA ALA A 289 -5.20 8.79 3.35
C ALA A 289 -6.12 9.63 4.26
N THR A 290 -6.17 9.31 5.56
CA THR A 290 -7.17 9.85 6.51
C THR A 290 -6.59 9.95 7.93
N PRO A 291 -7.12 10.83 8.82
CA PRO A 291 -6.70 10.90 10.22
C PRO A 291 -6.71 9.52 10.91
N GLY A 292 -5.66 9.21 11.67
CA GLY A 292 -5.40 7.89 12.27
C GLY A 292 -4.83 6.85 11.30
N SER A 293 -4.68 7.16 10.01
CA SER A 293 -3.94 6.29 9.09
C SER A 293 -2.48 6.19 9.52
N VAL A 294 -1.96 4.96 9.49
CA VAL A 294 -0.56 4.65 9.82
C VAL A 294 0.17 4.17 8.58
N ALA A 295 1.37 4.72 8.37
CA ALA A 295 2.28 4.30 7.32
C ALA A 295 3.67 4.01 7.87
N LEU A 296 4.30 2.97 7.35
CA LEU A 296 5.69 2.66 7.63
C LEU A 296 6.53 2.92 6.39
N PHE A 297 7.58 3.74 6.52
CA PHE A 297 8.45 4.09 5.42
C PHE A 297 9.90 3.68 5.68
N ARG A 298 10.66 3.47 4.60
CA ARG A 298 12.13 3.48 4.57
C ARG A 298 12.61 4.17 3.30
N VAL A 299 13.83 4.70 3.34
CA VAL A 299 14.55 5.14 2.14
C VAL A 299 15.71 4.20 1.89
N TYR A 300 15.84 3.76 0.65
CA TYR A 300 16.94 2.96 0.16
C TYR A 300 17.92 3.85 -0.58
N ASN A 301 19.17 3.86 -0.11
CA ASN A 301 20.30 4.36 -0.89
C ASN A 301 20.66 3.30 -1.93
N ILE A 302 20.63 3.64 -3.22
CA ILE A 302 20.93 2.73 -4.32
C ILE A 302 22.18 3.25 -5.05
N THR A 303 23.15 2.37 -5.26
CA THR A 303 24.38 2.66 -5.99
C THR A 303 24.24 2.43 -7.49
N SER A 304 25.21 2.91 -8.28
CA SER A 304 25.27 2.67 -9.73
C SER A 304 25.38 1.18 -10.09
N ASP A 305 25.92 0.36 -9.20
CA ASP A 305 26.02 -1.10 -9.36
C ASP A 305 24.74 -1.81 -8.88
N GLY A 306 23.77 -1.05 -8.40
CA GLY A 306 22.46 -1.48 -7.91
C GLY A 306 22.48 -2.19 -6.56
N GLU A 307 23.59 -2.07 -5.81
CA GLU A 307 23.56 -2.41 -4.40
C GLU A 307 22.71 -1.40 -3.64
N GLU A 308 21.91 -1.87 -2.68
CA GLU A 308 21.03 -1.01 -1.91
C GLU A 308 21.12 -1.24 -0.40
N LYS A 309 20.94 -0.15 0.36
CA LYS A 309 20.81 -0.21 1.82
C LYS A 309 19.67 0.68 2.30
N GLY A 310 18.72 0.07 3.01
CA GLY A 310 17.60 0.76 3.62
C GLY A 310 17.98 1.51 4.91
N SER A 311 17.33 2.64 5.14
CA SER A 311 17.39 3.44 6.36
C SER A 311 16.79 2.72 7.59
N ASN A 312 16.71 3.40 8.73
CA ASN A 312 15.75 3.05 9.77
C ASN A 312 14.30 3.05 9.23
N VAL A 313 13.42 2.24 9.84
CA VAL A 313 11.97 2.30 9.60
C VAL A 313 11.41 3.49 10.33
N VAL A 314 10.61 4.32 9.65
CA VAL A 314 9.88 5.42 10.27
C VAL A 314 8.39 5.09 10.27
N HIS A 315 7.80 5.16 11.46
CA HIS A 315 6.36 5.04 11.66
C HIS A 315 5.75 6.45 11.70
N LEU A 316 4.80 6.72 10.83
CA LEU A 316 4.07 7.97 10.80
C LEU A 316 2.57 7.70 10.90
N GLU A 317 1.91 8.39 11.82
CA GLU A 317 0.46 8.41 11.96
C GLU A 317 -0.02 9.80 11.54
N ARG A 318 -1.05 9.85 10.69
CA ARG A 318 -1.69 11.10 10.33
C ARG A 318 -2.54 11.59 11.52
N PRO A 319 -2.33 12.81 12.05
CA PRO A 319 -3.11 13.37 13.15
C PRO A 319 -4.61 13.50 12.87
#